data_AF-A0A1Z8SMM1-F1
#
_entry.id   AF-A0A1Z8SMM1-F1
#
_cell.length_a   1.000
_cell.length_b   1.000
_cell.length_c   1.000
_cell.angle_alpha   90.00
_cell.angle_beta   90.00
_cell.angle_gamma   90.00
#
_symmetry.space_group_name_H-M   'P 1'
#
loop_
_entity.id
_entity.type
_entity.pdbx_description
1 polymer ?
#
loop_
_entity_poly.entity_id
_entity_poly.type
_entity_poly.pdbx_seq_one_letter_code
_entity_poly.pdbx_strand_id
1 'polypeptide(L)' 'MNQPEEDLKTSDYKFTFRQTGNALSSERHFSANNPTVAMQMFDLACKKDELSADEVDMAVWNRWTNRWDEVSEEDVPDSH' A
#
# COMPACT_ATOMS: atom_id res chain seq x y z
N MET A 1 26.38 -23.07 3.06
CA MET A 1 25.00 -22.83 3.57
C MET A 1 24.40 -21.80 2.64
N ASN A 2 23.70 -22.23 1.59
CA ASN A 2 22.99 -21.32 0.69
C ASN A 2 21.58 -21.23 1.24
N GLN A 3 21.27 -20.17 1.98
CA GLN A 3 19.89 -19.88 2.36
C GLN A 3 19.09 -19.74 1.06
N PRO A 4 17.95 -20.44 0.91
CA PRO A 4 17.11 -20.21 -0.25
C PRO A 4 16.74 -18.74 -0.21
N GLU A 5 16.92 -18.06 -1.34
CA GLU A 5 16.21 -16.83 -1.65
C GLU A 5 14.73 -17.17 -1.45
N GLU A 6 14.21 -16.94 -0.24
CA GLU A 6 12.78 -17.03 -0.02
C GLU A 6 12.20 -16.08 -1.05
N ASP A 7 11.47 -16.69 -1.99
CA ASP A 7 10.41 -16.11 -2.79
C ASP A 7 9.67 -15.12 -1.88
N LEU A 8 10.20 -13.90 -1.79
CA LEU A 8 9.73 -12.85 -0.91
C LEU A 8 8.44 -12.40 -1.59
N LYS A 9 7.36 -13.16 -1.37
CA LYS A 9 6.10 -13.05 -2.08
C LYS A 9 5.65 -11.60 -2.00
N THR A 10 5.84 -10.88 -3.09
CA THR A 10 5.34 -9.53 -3.23
C THR A 10 3.85 -9.62 -3.53
N SER A 11 3.10 -8.86 -2.75
CA SER A 11 1.68 -8.63 -2.98
C SER A 11 1.51 -7.26 -3.64
N ASP A 12 0.47 -7.14 -4.44
CA ASP A 12 0.12 -5.89 -5.08
C ASP A 12 -0.84 -5.13 -4.16
N TYR A 13 -0.51 -3.88 -3.86
CA TYR A 13 -1.29 -3.00 -3.01
C TYR A 13 -1.78 -1.82 -3.82
N LYS A 14 -2.97 -1.35 -3.46
CA LYS A 14 -3.67 -0.24 -4.07
C LYS A 14 -3.98 0.78 -2.98
N PHE A 15 -3.58 2.01 -3.21
CA PHE A 15 -3.87 3.15 -2.38
C PHE A 15 -4.90 4.01 -3.08
N THR A 16 -6.05 4.20 -2.46
CA THR A 16 -7.03 5.18 -2.89
C THR A 16 -6.96 6.32 -1.89
N PHE A 17 -6.75 7.54 -2.38
CA PHE A 17 -6.54 8.69 -1.51
C PHE A 17 -7.13 9.94 -2.13
N ARG A 18 -7.47 10.91 -1.30
CA ARG A 18 -7.88 12.23 -1.77
C ARG A 18 -6.72 13.18 -1.64
N GLN A 19 -6.37 13.89 -2.71
CA GLN A 19 -5.38 14.94 -2.61
C GLN A 19 -5.98 16.15 -1.89
N THR A 20 -5.28 16.71 -0.90
CA THR A 20 -5.74 17.89 -0.16
C THR A 20 -6.07 19.03 -1.12
N GLY A 21 -7.30 19.55 -1.02
CA GLY A 21 -7.79 20.62 -1.90
C GLY A 21 -8.36 20.15 -3.24
N ASN A 22 -8.33 18.85 -3.53
CA ASN A 22 -9.00 18.24 -4.67
C ASN A 22 -10.31 17.58 -4.24
N ALA A 23 -11.32 17.55 -5.12
CA ALA A 23 -12.58 16.84 -4.89
C ALA A 23 -12.54 15.39 -5.37
N LEU A 24 -11.54 15.04 -6.19
CA LEU A 24 -11.41 13.72 -6.80
C LEU A 24 -10.44 12.84 -6.02
N SER A 25 -10.83 11.58 -5.84
CA SER A 25 -9.94 10.53 -5.36
C SER A 25 -8.94 10.14 -6.45
N SER A 26 -7.68 9.97 -6.05
CA SER A 26 -6.59 9.44 -6.84
C SER A 26 -6.26 8.01 -6.40
N GLU A 27 -5.61 7.27 -7.29
CA GLU A 27 -5.21 5.89 -7.04
C GLU A 27 -3.73 5.68 -7.37
N ARG A 28 -3.02 4.91 -6.54
CA ARG A 28 -1.65 4.45 -6.80
C ARG A 28 -1.49 2.98 -6.46
N HIS A 29 -0.66 2.29 -7.23
CA HIS A 29 -0.35 0.87 -7.04
C HIS A 29 1.12 0.67 -6.69
N PHE A 30 1.38 -0.21 -5.73
CA PHE A 30 2.73 -0.59 -5.32
C PHE A 30 2.79 -2.09 -5.09
N SER A 31 3.87 -2.72 -5.54
CA SER A 31 4.16 -4.12 -5.19
C SER A 31 5.13 -4.12 -4.01
N ALA A 32 4.75 -4.76 -2.91
CA ALA A 32 5.52 -4.77 -1.67
C ALA A 32 5.40 -6.11 -0.95
N ASN A 33 6.29 -6.35 0.00
CA ASN A 33 6.32 -7.61 0.75
C ASN A 33 5.26 -7.67 1.87
N ASN A 34 4.82 -6.52 2.36
CA ASN A 34 3.85 -6.37 3.44
C ASN A 34 3.20 -4.97 3.33
N PRO A 35 2.03 -4.75 3.97
CA PRO A 35 1.32 -3.48 3.90
C PRO A 35 2.14 -2.30 4.46
N THR A 36 2.95 -2.52 5.50
CA THR A 36 3.80 -1.48 6.09
C THR A 36 4.81 -0.92 5.08
N VAL A 37 5.49 -1.79 4.32
CA VAL A 37 6.41 -1.39 3.26
C VAL A 37 5.67 -0.68 2.13
N ALA A 38 4.49 -1.17 1.75
CA ALA A 38 3.64 -0.50 0.76
C ALA A 38 3.29 0.94 1.19
N MET A 39 2.96 1.13 2.47
CA MET A 39 2.62 2.44 3.04
C MET A 39 3.82 3.38 3.06
N GLN A 40 5.01 2.88 3.41
CA GLN A 40 6.24 3.67 3.33
C GLN A 40 6.56 4.10 1.90
N MET A 41 6.34 3.22 0.90
CA MET A 41 6.51 3.57 -0.51
C MET A 41 5.51 4.64 -0.95
N PHE A 42 4.26 4.54 -0.51
CA PHE A 42 3.23 5.55 -0.78
C PHE A 42 3.61 6.91 -0.18
N ASP A 43 3.97 6.96 1.11
CA ASP A 43 4.39 8.19 1.80
C ASP A 43 5.61 8.83 1.12
N LEU A 44 6.60 8.03 0.75
CA LEU A 44 7.77 8.52 0.01
C LEU A 44 7.38 9.11 -1.35
N ALA A 45 6.46 8.46 -2.06
CA ALA A 45 5.98 8.94 -3.36
C ALA A 45 5.18 10.24 -3.22
N CYS A 46 4.33 10.36 -2.20
CA CYS A 46 3.61 11.60 -1.88
C CYS A 46 4.56 12.75 -1.56
N LYS A 47 5.57 12.50 -0.70
CA LYS A 47 6.60 13.51 -0.38
C LYS A 47 7.37 13.97 -1.60
N LYS A 48 7.73 13.05 -2.50
CA LYS A 48 8.46 13.36 -3.73
C LYS A 48 7.66 14.25 -4.67
N ASP A 49 6.35 14.04 -4.74
CA ASP A 49 5.45 14.79 -5.62
C ASP A 49 4.86 16.04 -4.93
N GLU A 50 5.30 16.36 -3.71
CA GLU A 50 4.75 17.44 -2.86
C GLU A 50 3.23 17.33 -2.68
N LEU A 51 2.72 16.10 -2.64
CA LEU A 51 1.31 15.78 -2.49
C LEU A 51 0.97 15.54 -1.02
N SER A 52 -0.03 16.25 -0.53
CA SER A 52 -0.72 15.91 0.72
C SER A 52 -1.92 15.03 0.38
N ALA A 53 -1.97 13.86 1.01
CA ALA A 53 -3.01 12.86 0.82
C ALA A 53 -3.84 12.74 2.10
N ASP A 54 -5.14 12.97 1.98
CA ASP A 54 -6.17 12.75 2.98
C ASP A 54 -6.96 11.48 2.63
N GLU A 55 -7.68 10.91 3.61
CA GLU A 55 -8.59 9.77 3.40
C GLU A 55 -7.90 8.63 2.63
N VAL A 56 -6.78 8.13 3.18
CA VAL A 56 -5.95 7.11 2.53
C VAL A 56 -6.46 5.71 2.89
N ASP A 57 -7.05 5.05 1.91
CA ASP A 57 -7.47 3.65 1.99
C ASP A 57 -6.44 2.75 1.30
N MET A 58 -6.18 1.58 1.88
CA MET A 58 -5.28 0.58 1.32
C MET A 58 -6.05 -0.72 1.04
N ALA A 59 -5.82 -1.31 -0.13
CA ALA A 59 -6.32 -2.63 -0.47
C ALA A 59 -5.19 -3.51 -1.04
N VAL A 60 -5.27 -4.82 -0.82
CA VAL A 60 -4.34 -5.81 -1.34
C VAL A 60 -5.01 -6.66 -2.41
N TRP A 61 -4.27 -7.01 -3.46
CA TRP A 61 -4.78 -7.85 -4.52
C TRP A 61 -4.85 -9.32 -4.09
N ASN A 62 -6.06 -9.83 -3.96
CA ASN A 62 -6.31 -11.22 -3.68
C ASN A 62 -6.39 -12.01 -4.99
N ARG A 63 -5.29 -12.71 -5.31
CA ARG A 63 -5.16 -13.52 -6.53
C ARG A 63 -6.15 -14.70 -6.58
N TRP A 64 -6.69 -15.12 -5.44
CA TRP A 64 -7.63 -16.23 -5.36
C TRP A 64 -9.05 -15.83 -5.71
N THR A 65 -9.47 -14.64 -5.29
CA THR A 65 -10.81 -14.09 -5.57
C THR A 65 -10.83 -13.16 -6.78
N ASN A 66 -9.65 -12.80 -7.30
CA ASN A 66 -9.44 -11.83 -8.39
C ASN A 66 -10.11 -10.48 -8.06
N ARG A 67 -9.92 -10.02 -6.81
CA ARG A 67 -10.47 -8.78 -6.28
C ARG A 67 -9.47 -8.10 -5.34
N TRP A 68 -9.69 -6.81 -5.11
CA TRP A 68 -9.00 -6.05 -4.08
C TRP A 68 -9.72 -6.26 -2.74
N ASP A 69 -8.99 -6.71 -1.72
CA ASP A 69 -9.47 -6.83 -0.34
C ASP A 69 -8.92 -5.66 0.48
N GLU A 70 -9.76 -5.00 1.27
CA GLU A 70 -9.36 -3.85 2.10
C GLU A 70 -8.39 -4.28 3.21
N VAL A 71 -7.28 -3.56 3.33
CA VAL A 71 -6.31 -3.76 4.40
C VAL A 71 -6.73 -2.86 5.55
N SER A 72 -7.25 -3.47 6.62
CA SER A 72 -7.65 -2.73 7.82
C SER A 72 -6.43 -2.25 8.60
N GLU A 73 -6.57 -1.17 9.36
CA GLU A 73 -5.51 -0.60 10.20
C GLU A 73 -4.98 -1.60 11.25
N GLU A 74 -5.79 -2.62 11.59
CA GLU A 74 -5.41 -3.75 12.47
C GLU A 74 -4.39 -4.71 11.83
N ASP A 75 -4.27 -4.73 10.50
CA ASP A 75 -3.36 -5.60 9.75
C ASP A 75 -1.95 -4.99 9.62
N VAL A 76 -1.78 -3.74 10.03
CA VAL A 76 -0.48 -3.09 10.15
C VAL A 76 -0.02 -3.31 11.60
N PRO A 77 1.03 -4.13 11.85
CA PRO A 77 1.48 -4.37 13.21
C PRO A 77 1.91 -3.04 13.84
N ASP A 78 1.15 -2.61 14.86
CA ASP A 78 1.48 -1.50 15.74
C ASP A 78 2.90 -1.72 16.29
N SER A 79 3.87 -0.97 15.76
CA SER A 79 5.18 -0.89 16.39
C SER A 79 5.04 0.01 17.61
N HIS A 80 4.66 -0.59 18.73
CA HIS A 80 4.74 0.02 20.06
C HIS A 80 6.18 0.10 20.56
#